data_AF-A0A8G0LDK2-F1
#
_entry.id   AF-A0A8G0LDK2-F1
#
_cell.length_a   1.000
_cell.length_b   1.000
_cell.length_c   1.000
_cell.angle_alpha   90.00
_cell.angle_beta   90.00
_cell.angle_gamma   90.00
#
_symmetry.space_group_name_H-M   'P 1'
#
loop_
_entity.id
_entity.type
_entity.pdbx_description
1 polymer ?
#
loop_
_entity_poly.entity_id
_entity_poly.type
_entity_poly.pdbx_seq_one_letter_code
_entity_poly.pdbx_strand_id
1 'polypeptide(L)'
;MVSSETQRSHFQSQKVKAQPLPLEPGYVRVRLRAAAVNWRDLLVVENSPLYIPTHQGLVPLGDGAGEIVEISSKGSLWSVGDRVISVPNCGWKQGYDVADFNPVSGYGSSNVDGTLSKFKIVRDDGIVKAPSNLSWEEAACLPVAGGSAWNALFHGPTPVKPGDFVLTEGTGGLSTFAIQIASAAGASVISTSSSDDKLEVAKRLGATYTINYTKYPKWSERFWNLLAIEV
;
A
#
# COMPACT_ATOMS: atom_id res chain seq x y z
N MET A 1 -16.50 -35.69 -18.32
CA MET A 1 -17.13 -34.52 -18.98
C MET A 1 -17.88 -33.73 -17.93
N VAL A 2 -17.25 -32.70 -17.38
CA VAL A 2 -17.94 -31.56 -16.75
C VAL A 2 -17.28 -30.35 -17.38
N SER A 3 -17.85 -29.89 -18.48
CA SER A 3 -17.55 -28.57 -19.02
C SER A 3 -18.29 -27.54 -18.16
N SER A 4 -17.60 -26.52 -17.68
CA SER A 4 -17.98 -25.13 -17.90
C SER A 4 -17.11 -24.23 -17.03
N GLU A 5 -16.29 -23.45 -17.72
CA GLU A 5 -15.86 -22.09 -17.39
C GLU A 5 -16.33 -21.57 -16.02
N THR A 6 -15.45 -21.64 -15.02
CA THR A 6 -15.58 -20.81 -13.83
C THR A 6 -15.44 -19.36 -14.27
N GLN A 7 -16.53 -18.61 -14.12
CA GLN A 7 -16.73 -17.23 -14.54
C GLN A 7 -15.48 -16.36 -14.36
N ARG A 8 -14.82 -16.02 -15.48
CA ARG A 8 -13.84 -14.94 -15.52
C ARG A 8 -14.58 -13.60 -15.64
N SER A 9 -14.19 -12.68 -14.76
CA SER A 9 -14.52 -11.24 -14.66
C SER A 9 -15.94 -10.84 -14.23
N HIS A 10 -16.11 -10.55 -12.93
CA HIS A 10 -17.25 -9.78 -12.39
C HIS A 10 -17.04 -8.25 -12.47
N PHE A 11 -15.82 -7.79 -12.78
CA PHE A 11 -15.54 -6.38 -12.98
C PHE A 11 -15.80 -5.99 -14.44
N GLN A 12 -16.98 -5.43 -14.71
CA GLN A 12 -17.23 -4.74 -15.96
C GLN A 12 -16.66 -3.34 -15.88
N SER A 13 -15.75 -2.99 -16.81
CA SER A 13 -15.27 -1.61 -16.93
C SER A 13 -16.43 -0.69 -17.33
N GLN A 14 -17.01 0.02 -16.36
CA GLN A 14 -18.03 1.03 -16.65
C GLN A 14 -17.35 2.38 -16.85
N LYS A 15 -17.52 2.97 -18.03
CA LYS A 15 -17.18 4.38 -18.27
C LYS A 15 -18.29 5.24 -17.69
N VAL A 16 -18.19 5.57 -16.40
CA VAL A 16 -19.09 6.54 -15.78
C VAL A 16 -18.65 7.95 -16.21
N LYS A 17 -19.47 8.65 -17.00
CA LYS A 17 -19.34 10.10 -17.20
C LYS A 17 -19.84 10.80 -15.93
N ALA A 18 -18.99 10.90 -14.91
CA ALA A 18 -19.31 11.73 -13.75
C ALA A 18 -19.06 13.20 -14.11
N GLN A 19 -20.09 14.04 -14.03
CA GLN A 19 -19.86 15.48 -13.87
C GLN A 19 -19.19 15.70 -12.51
N PRO A 20 -18.23 16.63 -12.38
CA PRO A 20 -17.59 16.87 -11.09
C PRO A 20 -18.65 17.37 -10.09
N LEU A 21 -18.90 16.60 -9.03
CA LEU A 21 -19.78 17.03 -7.93
C LEU A 21 -19.21 18.30 -7.29
N PRO A 22 -20.04 19.28 -6.89
CA PRO A 22 -19.58 20.46 -6.17
C PRO A 22 -18.84 20.06 -4.89
N LEU A 23 -17.82 20.83 -4.50
CA LEU A 23 -17.08 20.57 -3.27
C LEU A 23 -17.82 21.11 -2.05
N GLU A 24 -17.98 20.25 -1.04
CA GLU A 24 -18.38 20.67 0.31
C GLU A 24 -17.21 21.33 1.06
N PRO A 25 -17.46 22.22 2.03
CA PRO A 25 -16.41 22.77 2.90
C PRO A 25 -15.56 21.67 3.56
N GLY A 26 -14.24 21.81 3.56
CA GLY A 26 -13.29 20.82 4.10
C GLY A 26 -12.93 19.71 3.12
N TYR A 27 -13.37 19.81 1.86
CA TYR A 27 -12.98 18.88 0.80
C TYR A 27 -12.14 19.57 -0.28
N VAL A 28 -11.36 18.74 -0.97
CA VAL A 28 -10.59 19.12 -2.16
C VAL A 28 -10.85 18.11 -3.28
N ARG A 29 -10.69 18.56 -4.53
CA ARG A 29 -10.69 17.67 -5.68
C ARG A 29 -9.26 17.39 -6.12
N VAL A 30 -8.91 16.11 -6.11
CA VAL A 30 -7.64 15.61 -6.62
C VAL A 30 -7.86 15.07 -8.03
N ARG A 31 -7.06 15.52 -8.99
CA ARG A 31 -6.93 14.84 -10.28
C ARG A 31 -5.87 13.76 -10.13
N LEU A 32 -6.31 12.51 -10.15
CA LEU A 32 -5.44 11.36 -9.99
C LEU A 32 -4.55 11.20 -11.23
N ARG A 33 -3.28 10.92 -10.99
CA ARG A 33 -2.23 10.74 -11.99
C ARG A 33 -1.80 9.28 -12.09
N ALA A 34 -1.74 8.61 -10.94
CA ALA A 34 -1.46 7.20 -10.82
C ALA A 34 -2.26 6.57 -9.68
N ALA A 35 -2.50 5.27 -9.77
CA ALA A 35 -3.06 4.43 -8.72
C ALA A 35 -2.23 3.15 -8.62
N ALA A 36 -2.04 2.65 -7.40
CA ALA A 36 -1.28 1.42 -7.16
C ALA A 36 -2.22 0.25 -6.85
N VAL A 37 -1.80 -0.95 -7.25
CA VAL A 37 -2.53 -2.19 -7.00
C VAL A 37 -1.88 -2.94 -5.86
N ASN A 38 -2.69 -3.30 -4.86
CA ASN A 38 -2.28 -4.06 -3.69
C ASN A 38 -3.01 -5.42 -3.64
N TRP A 39 -2.50 -6.36 -2.85
CA TRP A 39 -3.14 -7.67 -2.66
C TRP A 39 -4.60 -7.56 -2.19
N ARG A 40 -4.89 -6.59 -1.31
CA ARG A 40 -6.25 -6.30 -0.85
C ARG A 40 -7.23 -6.00 -1.99
N ASP A 41 -6.74 -5.39 -3.07
CA ASP A 41 -7.60 -4.96 -4.17
C ASP A 41 -8.04 -6.18 -4.99
N LEU A 42 -7.23 -7.24 -5.05
CA LEU A 42 -7.66 -8.52 -5.60
C LEU A 42 -8.78 -9.14 -4.75
N LEU A 43 -8.64 -9.13 -3.43
CA LEU A 43 -9.68 -9.64 -2.52
C LEU A 43 -11.01 -8.89 -2.69
N VAL A 44 -10.94 -7.55 -2.88
CA VAL A 44 -12.11 -6.72 -3.18
C VAL A 44 -12.73 -7.10 -4.52
N VAL A 45 -11.93 -7.14 -5.58
CA VAL A 45 -12.41 -7.39 -6.96
C VAL A 45 -12.99 -8.80 -7.11
N GLU A 46 -12.48 -9.77 -6.35
CA GLU A 46 -12.96 -11.15 -6.33
C GLU A 46 -14.15 -11.37 -5.39
N ASN A 47 -14.63 -10.34 -4.68
CA ASN A 47 -15.65 -10.46 -3.62
C ASN A 47 -15.29 -11.56 -2.61
N SER A 48 -14.01 -11.63 -2.23
CA SER A 48 -13.51 -12.64 -1.31
C SER A 48 -14.20 -12.53 0.07
N PRO A 49 -14.64 -13.64 0.68
CA PRO A 49 -15.19 -13.62 2.04
C PRO A 49 -14.14 -13.26 3.11
N LEU A 50 -12.86 -13.20 2.74
CA LEU A 50 -11.77 -12.74 3.59
C LEU A 50 -11.67 -11.21 3.67
N TYR A 51 -12.51 -10.49 2.93
CA TYR A 51 -12.50 -9.05 2.88
C TYR A 51 -13.90 -8.46 3.11
N ILE A 52 -13.93 -7.16 3.37
CA ILE A 52 -15.16 -6.45 3.71
C ILE A 52 -16.05 -6.37 2.46
N PRO A 53 -17.35 -6.75 2.54
CA PRO A 53 -18.28 -6.66 1.43
C PRO A 53 -18.37 -5.24 0.87
N THR A 54 -18.51 -5.11 -0.44
CA THR A 54 -18.52 -3.80 -1.12
C THR A 54 -19.85 -3.49 -1.78
N HIS A 55 -20.15 -2.20 -1.96
CA HIS A 55 -21.33 -1.79 -2.71
C HIS A 55 -21.21 -2.14 -4.21
N GLN A 56 -22.37 -2.27 -4.87
CA GLN A 56 -22.41 -2.48 -6.32
C GLN A 56 -21.91 -1.23 -7.06
N GLY A 57 -21.09 -1.42 -8.09
CA GLY A 57 -20.55 -0.32 -8.90
C GLY A 57 -19.35 0.40 -8.29
N LEU A 58 -18.72 -0.18 -7.26
CA LEU A 58 -17.51 0.34 -6.62
C LEU A 58 -16.41 0.71 -7.63
N VAL A 59 -15.85 1.91 -7.48
CA VAL A 59 -14.55 2.26 -8.04
C VAL A 59 -13.45 1.61 -7.18
N PRO A 60 -12.61 0.71 -7.72
CA PRO A 60 -11.64 -0.04 -6.91
C PRO A 60 -10.36 0.76 -6.63
N LEU A 61 -9.44 0.11 -5.92
CA LEU A 61 -8.11 0.60 -5.49
C LEU A 61 -8.18 1.64 -4.36
N GLY A 62 -7.32 1.49 -3.35
CA GLY A 62 -7.21 2.45 -2.25
C GLY A 62 -6.14 3.52 -2.47
N ASP A 63 -5.10 3.18 -3.22
CA ASP A 63 -3.86 3.95 -3.32
C ASP A 63 -3.85 4.81 -4.58
N GLY A 64 -3.44 6.07 -4.43
CA GLY A 64 -3.33 6.96 -5.58
C GLY A 64 -2.53 8.20 -5.29
N ALA A 65 -1.91 8.76 -6.33
CA ALA A 65 -1.21 10.02 -6.27
C ALA A 65 -1.74 10.96 -7.34
N GLY A 66 -1.78 12.25 -7.03
CA GLY A 66 -2.36 13.24 -7.94
C GLY A 66 -2.06 14.67 -7.54
N GLU A 67 -2.67 15.59 -8.28
CA GLU A 67 -2.57 17.03 -8.03
C GLU A 67 -3.93 17.57 -7.56
N ILE A 68 -3.91 18.54 -6.65
CA ILE A 68 -5.12 19.26 -6.28
C ILE A 68 -5.51 20.21 -7.41
N VAL A 69 -6.75 20.13 -7.87
CA VAL A 69 -7.29 20.97 -8.96
C VAL A 69 -8.37 21.92 -8.51
N GLU A 70 -8.96 21.70 -7.34
CA GLU A 70 -10.01 22.54 -6.77
C GLU A 70 -10.02 22.41 -5.25
N ILE A 71 -10.25 23.52 -4.55
CA ILE A 71 -10.38 23.58 -3.09
C ILE A 71 -11.74 24.19 -2.75
N SER A 72 -12.39 23.69 -1.70
CA SER A 72 -13.74 24.14 -1.31
C SER A 72 -13.79 25.54 -0.70
N SER A 73 -12.72 25.98 -0.02
CA SER A 73 -12.71 27.28 0.66
C SER A 73 -11.29 27.81 0.87
N LYS A 74 -11.17 29.10 1.19
CA LYS A 74 -9.90 29.77 1.53
C LYS A 74 -9.21 29.22 2.79
N GLY A 75 -9.90 28.39 3.60
CA GLY A 75 -9.36 27.78 4.81
C GLY A 75 -8.78 26.38 4.62
N SER A 76 -8.68 25.88 3.38
CA SER A 76 -8.13 24.56 3.12
C SER A 76 -6.64 24.48 3.51
N LEU A 77 -6.21 23.31 3.98
CA LEU A 77 -4.81 22.99 4.25
C LEU A 77 -3.93 22.96 3.00
N TRP A 78 -4.53 23.08 1.81
CA TRP A 78 -3.89 22.84 0.53
C TRP A 78 -4.13 23.95 -0.49
N SER A 79 -3.24 24.01 -1.48
CA SER A 79 -3.32 24.87 -2.65
C SER A 79 -3.54 24.07 -3.93
N VAL A 80 -4.18 24.70 -4.92
CA VAL A 80 -4.25 24.14 -6.28
C VAL A 80 -2.84 23.96 -6.83
N GLY A 81 -2.56 22.78 -7.39
CA GLY A 81 -1.24 22.37 -7.87
C GLY A 81 -0.43 21.53 -6.89
N ASP A 82 -0.83 21.45 -5.61
CA ASP A 82 -0.13 20.62 -4.64
C ASP A 82 -0.19 19.13 -5.05
N ARG A 83 0.97 18.47 -4.95
CA ARG A 83 1.11 17.03 -5.18
C ARG A 83 0.74 16.28 -3.91
N VAL A 84 -0.21 15.35 -4.00
CA VAL A 84 -0.74 14.62 -2.85
C VAL A 84 -0.85 13.14 -3.12
N ILE A 85 -0.87 12.37 -2.03
CA ILE A 85 -1.12 10.94 -2.01
C ILE A 85 -2.40 10.69 -1.21
N SER A 86 -3.27 9.86 -1.76
CA SER A 86 -4.47 9.31 -1.15
C SER A 86 -4.08 8.19 -0.18
N VAL A 87 -4.56 8.26 1.05
CA VAL A 87 -4.36 7.21 2.06
C VAL A 87 -5.70 6.47 2.23
N PRO A 88 -5.79 5.15 2.02
CA PRO A 88 -7.06 4.44 2.00
C PRO A 88 -7.90 4.61 3.26
N ASN A 89 -7.25 4.59 4.44
CA ASN A 89 -7.90 4.69 5.74
C ASN A 89 -7.44 5.95 6.47
N CYS A 90 -7.95 7.11 6.04
CA CYS A 90 -7.50 8.40 6.57
C CYS A 90 -8.30 8.89 7.79
N GLY A 91 -9.24 8.10 8.31
CA GLY A 91 -10.06 8.48 9.49
C GLY A 91 -9.30 8.42 10.81
N TRP A 92 -8.31 7.53 10.92
CA TRP A 92 -7.48 7.38 12.11
C TRP A 92 -6.30 8.36 12.04
N LYS A 93 -6.39 9.47 12.80
CA LYS A 93 -5.42 10.57 12.72
C LYS A 93 -4.25 10.46 13.70
N GLN A 94 -4.46 9.85 14.86
CA GLN A 94 -3.49 9.78 15.94
C GLN A 94 -3.78 8.62 16.90
N GLY A 95 -2.78 8.22 17.68
CA GLY A 95 -2.90 7.17 18.69
C GLY A 95 -2.41 5.81 18.19
N TYR A 96 -2.43 4.85 19.10
CA TYR A 96 -2.02 3.46 18.86
C TYR A 96 -3.14 2.45 19.14
N ASP A 97 -4.33 2.94 19.53
CA ASP A 97 -5.47 2.08 19.81
C ASP A 97 -6.11 1.62 18.49
N VAL A 98 -6.01 0.33 18.21
CA VAL A 98 -6.63 -0.28 17.03
C VAL A 98 -8.17 -0.11 17.03
N ALA A 99 -8.79 0.18 18.17
CA ALA A 99 -10.22 0.51 18.24
C ALA A 99 -10.58 1.80 17.47
N ASP A 100 -9.61 2.71 17.26
CA ASP A 100 -9.80 3.93 16.47
C ASP A 100 -9.81 3.65 14.96
N PHE A 101 -9.41 2.44 14.54
CA PHE A 101 -9.46 2.03 13.15
C PHE A 101 -10.88 1.69 12.71
N ASN A 102 -11.39 2.44 11.72
CA ASN A 102 -12.66 2.13 11.08
C ASN A 102 -12.46 1.30 9.80
N PRO A 103 -12.70 -0.03 9.82
CA PRO A 103 -12.46 -0.90 8.68
C PRO A 103 -13.35 -0.60 7.47
N VAL A 104 -14.52 0.02 7.66
CA VAL A 104 -15.47 0.31 6.56
C VAL A 104 -15.24 1.68 5.90
N SER A 105 -14.23 2.44 6.35
CA SER A 105 -13.89 3.75 5.79
C SER A 105 -12.87 3.71 4.64
N GLY A 106 -12.37 2.53 4.31
CA GLY A 106 -11.28 2.34 3.37
C GLY A 106 -11.63 2.59 1.92
N TYR A 107 -10.86 3.44 1.24
CA TYR A 107 -11.01 3.67 -0.20
C TYR A 107 -10.90 2.37 -1.01
N GLY A 108 -11.77 2.26 -2.01
CA GLY A 108 -11.86 1.11 -2.89
C GLY A 108 -12.31 -0.14 -2.15
N SER A 109 -13.15 0.03 -1.12
CA SER A 109 -13.78 -1.06 -0.37
C SER A 109 -15.01 -0.58 0.39
N SER A 110 -15.76 -1.53 0.95
CA SER A 110 -16.99 -1.26 1.67
C SER A 110 -17.94 -0.33 0.88
N ASN A 111 -18.33 0.80 1.47
CA ASN A 111 -19.21 1.80 0.87
C ASN A 111 -18.44 3.03 0.35
N VAL A 112 -17.13 2.93 0.12
CA VAL A 112 -16.29 4.07 -0.24
C VAL A 112 -15.52 3.79 -1.53
N ASP A 113 -15.84 4.57 -2.56
CA ASP A 113 -15.14 4.55 -3.84
C ASP A 113 -13.63 4.80 -3.69
N GLY A 114 -12.89 4.19 -4.60
CA GLY A 114 -11.44 4.12 -4.63
C GLY A 114 -10.75 5.21 -5.44
N THR A 115 -9.59 4.85 -5.98
CA THR A 115 -8.67 5.73 -6.72
C THR A 115 -8.55 5.35 -8.20
N LEU A 116 -9.20 4.29 -8.67
CA LEU A 116 -9.24 3.98 -10.10
C LEU A 116 -10.21 4.89 -10.88
N SER A 117 -10.00 6.20 -10.78
CA SER A 117 -10.80 7.25 -11.40
C SER A 117 -9.90 8.42 -11.86
N LYS A 118 -10.44 9.34 -12.68
CA LYS A 118 -9.71 10.55 -13.09
C LYS A 118 -9.67 11.62 -12.00
N PHE A 119 -10.71 11.67 -11.18
CA PHE A 119 -10.87 12.65 -10.11
C PHE A 119 -11.43 11.97 -8.87
N LYS A 120 -10.96 12.43 -7.71
CA LYS A 120 -11.48 12.00 -6.41
C LYS A 120 -11.71 13.23 -5.54
N ILE A 121 -12.84 13.26 -4.86
CA ILE A 121 -13.12 14.23 -3.81
C ILE A 121 -12.69 13.59 -2.49
N VAL A 122 -11.87 14.29 -1.74
CA VAL A 122 -11.28 13.81 -0.48
C VAL A 122 -11.34 14.92 0.55
N ARG A 123 -11.41 14.55 1.82
CA ARG A 123 -11.24 15.52 2.91
C ARG A 123 -9.84 16.11 2.84
N ASP A 124 -9.70 17.40 3.12
CA ASP A 124 -8.39 18.04 3.17
C ASP A 124 -7.48 17.43 4.25
N ASP A 125 -8.04 16.99 5.36
CA ASP A 125 -7.30 16.23 6.37
C ASP A 125 -6.97 14.78 5.97
N GLY A 126 -7.56 14.27 4.88
CA GLY A 126 -7.55 12.86 4.49
C GLY A 126 -6.44 12.45 3.51
N ILE A 127 -5.53 13.36 3.23
CA ILE A 127 -4.46 13.19 2.23
C ILE A 127 -3.13 13.69 2.80
N VAL A 128 -2.04 13.21 2.21
CA VAL A 128 -0.69 13.60 2.61
C VAL A 128 0.08 14.15 1.43
N LYS A 129 1.10 14.96 1.69
CA LYS A 129 1.94 15.56 0.65
C LYS A 129 2.75 14.47 -0.05
N ALA A 130 2.73 14.46 -1.39
CA ALA A 130 3.56 13.57 -2.17
C ALA A 130 5.03 14.02 -2.15
N PRO A 131 6.01 13.11 -1.99
CA PRO A 131 7.42 13.46 -2.12
C PRO A 131 7.73 14.04 -3.49
N SER A 132 8.40 15.19 -3.52
CA SER A 132 8.68 15.91 -4.77
C SER A 132 9.65 15.18 -5.70
N ASN A 133 10.50 14.32 -5.14
CA ASN A 133 11.52 13.55 -5.85
C ASN A 133 11.01 12.23 -6.44
N LEU A 134 9.75 11.87 -6.22
CA LEU A 134 9.14 10.67 -6.78
C LEU A 134 8.22 11.02 -7.96
N SER A 135 8.16 10.12 -8.94
CA SER A 135 7.11 10.11 -9.96
C SER A 135 5.72 9.89 -9.33
N TRP A 136 4.66 10.03 -10.12
CA TRP A 136 3.31 9.79 -9.63
C TRP A 136 3.09 8.31 -9.29
N GLU A 137 3.63 7.44 -10.13
CA GLU A 137 3.57 5.99 -10.01
C GLU A 137 4.29 5.51 -8.75
N GLU A 138 5.52 6.01 -8.50
CA GLU A 138 6.27 5.69 -7.28
C GLU A 138 5.56 6.21 -6.02
N ALA A 139 5.06 7.45 -6.05
CA ALA A 139 4.34 8.04 -4.93
C ALA A 139 3.04 7.28 -4.60
N ALA A 140 2.32 6.81 -5.62
CA ALA A 140 1.10 6.03 -5.44
C ALA A 140 1.36 4.69 -4.74
N CYS A 141 2.56 4.12 -4.82
CA CYS A 141 2.89 2.83 -4.18
C CYS A 141 3.20 2.94 -2.68
N LEU A 142 3.33 4.14 -2.13
CA LEU A 142 3.72 4.36 -0.73
C LEU A 142 2.66 3.98 0.31
N PRO A 143 1.35 4.29 0.15
CA PRO A 143 0.41 4.27 1.29
C PRO A 143 0.20 2.89 1.89
N VAL A 144 -0.25 1.90 1.11
CA VAL A 144 -0.52 0.57 1.66
C VAL A 144 0.78 -0.18 1.92
N ALA A 145 1.60 -0.39 0.88
CA ALA A 145 2.77 -1.25 1.01
C ALA A 145 3.85 -0.62 1.90
N GLY A 146 4.21 0.64 1.65
CA GLY A 146 5.21 1.37 2.42
C GLY A 146 4.74 1.68 3.84
N GLY A 147 3.50 2.18 4.00
CA GLY A 147 2.93 2.49 5.31
C GLY A 147 2.80 1.26 6.20
N SER A 148 2.39 0.12 5.64
CA SER A 148 2.32 -1.15 6.39
C SER A 148 3.70 -1.66 6.80
N ALA A 149 4.70 -1.57 5.91
CA ALA A 149 6.08 -1.94 6.23
C ALA A 149 6.65 -1.05 7.35
N TRP A 150 6.44 0.26 7.27
CA TRP A 150 6.85 1.21 8.31
C TRP A 150 6.20 0.90 9.66
N ASN A 151 4.88 0.67 9.66
CA ASN A 151 4.15 0.31 10.87
C ASN A 151 4.69 -0.99 11.50
N ALA A 152 4.94 -2.01 10.69
CA ALA A 152 5.48 -3.28 11.18
C ALA A 152 6.88 -3.14 11.78
N LEU A 153 7.74 -2.31 11.17
CA LEU A 153 9.13 -2.13 11.61
C LEU A 153 9.26 -1.24 12.85
N PHE A 154 8.44 -0.20 13.01
CA PHE A 154 8.67 0.83 14.03
C PHE A 154 7.53 1.02 15.02
N HIS A 155 6.32 0.56 14.70
CA HIS A 155 5.15 0.68 15.57
C HIS A 155 4.60 -0.69 16.01
N GLY A 156 5.28 -1.77 15.64
CA GLY A 156 5.07 -3.10 16.22
C GLY A 156 5.55 -3.19 17.68
N PRO A 157 5.34 -4.35 18.34
CA PRO A 157 5.73 -4.56 19.74
C PRO A 157 7.22 -4.34 20.01
N THR A 158 8.07 -4.59 19.01
CA THR A 158 9.53 -4.40 19.08
C THR A 158 9.99 -3.57 17.89
N PRO A 159 10.20 -2.25 18.08
CA PRO A 159 10.73 -1.39 17.03
C PRO A 159 12.17 -1.77 16.65
N VAL A 160 12.46 -1.78 15.35
CA VAL A 160 13.79 -2.06 14.80
C VAL A 160 14.79 -0.97 15.17
N LYS A 161 16.01 -1.39 15.52
CA LYS A 161 17.16 -0.54 15.82
C LYS A 161 18.35 -0.87 14.91
N PRO A 162 19.31 0.05 14.73
CA PRO A 162 20.56 -0.26 14.06
C PRO A 162 21.24 -1.48 14.70
N GLY A 163 21.73 -2.40 13.86
CA GLY A 163 22.32 -3.66 14.29
C GLY A 163 21.34 -4.82 14.50
N ASP A 164 20.03 -4.57 14.47
CA ASP A 164 19.04 -5.66 14.52
C ASP A 164 19.06 -6.48 13.23
N PHE A 165 18.58 -7.72 13.31
CA PHE A 165 18.27 -8.53 12.14
C PHE A 165 16.79 -8.47 11.81
N VAL A 166 16.48 -8.26 10.52
CA VAL A 166 15.10 -8.26 10.00
C VAL A 166 14.95 -9.35 8.97
N LEU A 167 14.06 -10.32 9.24
CA LEU A 167 13.66 -11.33 8.27
C LEU A 167 12.47 -10.81 7.45
N THR A 168 12.61 -10.84 6.13
CA THR A 168 11.52 -10.55 5.20
C THR A 168 11.14 -11.80 4.42
N GLU A 169 9.85 -12.11 4.39
CA GLU A 169 9.33 -13.26 3.65
C GLU A 169 8.71 -12.82 2.32
N GLY A 170 9.20 -13.42 1.24
CA GLY A 170 8.81 -13.09 -0.12
C GLY A 170 9.33 -11.75 -0.62
N THR A 171 8.95 -11.39 -1.84
CA THR A 171 9.41 -10.19 -2.54
C THR A 171 8.24 -9.40 -3.12
N GLY A 172 7.14 -9.32 -2.36
CA GLY A 172 5.99 -8.48 -2.70
C GLY A 172 6.25 -7.01 -2.37
N GLY A 173 5.27 -6.14 -2.66
CA GLY A 173 5.40 -4.69 -2.38
C GLY A 173 5.77 -4.39 -0.93
N LEU A 174 5.10 -5.05 0.02
CA LEU A 174 5.37 -4.85 1.45
C LEU A 174 6.77 -5.31 1.85
N SER A 175 7.19 -6.51 1.42
CA SER A 175 8.54 -7.03 1.71
C SER A 175 9.63 -6.16 1.07
N THR A 176 9.44 -5.68 -0.16
CA THR A 176 10.41 -4.81 -0.83
C THR A 176 10.55 -3.43 -0.19
N PHE A 177 9.47 -2.85 0.35
CA PHE A 177 9.57 -1.67 1.22
C PHE A 177 10.27 -1.98 2.54
N ALA A 178 9.93 -3.10 3.19
CA ALA A 178 10.55 -3.49 4.45
C ALA A 178 12.07 -3.68 4.31
N ILE A 179 12.55 -4.28 3.21
CA ILE A 179 13.99 -4.42 2.92
C ILE A 179 14.66 -3.04 2.89
N GLN A 180 14.13 -2.12 2.08
CA GLN A 180 14.74 -0.79 1.91
C GLN A 180 14.73 0.01 3.21
N ILE A 181 13.59 0.01 3.93
CA ILE A 181 13.41 0.78 5.16
C ILE A 181 14.30 0.22 6.28
N ALA A 182 14.31 -1.09 6.48
CA ALA A 182 15.12 -1.72 7.53
C ALA A 182 16.62 -1.57 7.24
N SER A 183 17.04 -1.76 5.99
CA SER A 183 18.43 -1.54 5.58
C SER A 183 18.86 -0.09 5.82
N ALA A 184 18.04 0.89 5.44
CA ALA A 184 18.30 2.30 5.70
C ALA A 184 18.32 2.65 7.20
N ALA A 185 17.62 1.89 8.03
CA ALA A 185 17.64 2.01 9.49
C ALA A 185 18.87 1.36 10.16
N GLY A 186 19.77 0.77 9.36
CA GLY A 186 21.00 0.13 9.85
C GLY A 186 20.80 -1.31 10.33
N ALA A 187 19.70 -1.96 9.97
CA ALA A 187 19.47 -3.38 10.27
C ALA A 187 20.08 -4.28 9.19
N SER A 188 20.48 -5.49 9.59
CA SER A 188 20.87 -6.56 8.67
C SER A 188 19.63 -7.30 8.17
N VAL A 189 19.29 -7.12 6.90
CA VAL A 189 18.08 -7.71 6.32
C VAL A 189 18.38 -9.07 5.70
N ILE A 190 17.63 -10.10 6.11
CA ILE A 190 17.63 -11.43 5.51
C ILE A 190 16.33 -11.58 4.72
N SER A 191 16.41 -11.77 3.39
CA SER A 191 15.23 -11.89 2.53
C SER A 191 15.06 -13.30 1.97
N THR A 192 13.83 -13.82 1.97
CA THR A 192 13.52 -15.17 1.47
C THR A 192 12.66 -15.12 0.20
N SER A 193 12.90 -16.06 -0.72
CA SER A 193 12.12 -16.21 -1.95
C SER A 193 12.27 -17.62 -2.54
N SER A 194 11.37 -18.03 -3.43
CA SER A 194 11.54 -19.23 -4.24
C SER A 194 12.40 -19.01 -5.49
N SER A 195 12.77 -17.77 -5.80
CA SER A 195 13.43 -17.39 -7.05
C SER A 195 14.70 -16.60 -6.77
N ASP A 196 15.83 -17.06 -7.30
CA ASP A 196 17.11 -16.36 -7.16
C ASP A 196 17.10 -15.01 -7.87
N ASP A 197 16.45 -14.88 -9.03
CA ASP A 197 16.33 -13.59 -9.74
C ASP A 197 15.65 -12.53 -8.86
N LYS A 198 14.63 -12.93 -8.10
CA LYS A 198 13.97 -12.04 -7.12
C LYS A 198 14.86 -11.74 -5.92
N LEU A 199 15.71 -12.68 -5.50
CA LEU A 199 16.70 -12.45 -4.44
C LEU A 199 17.81 -11.48 -4.89
N GLU A 200 18.19 -11.49 -6.16
CA GLU A 200 19.12 -10.50 -6.69
C GLU A 200 18.51 -9.09 -6.71
N VAL A 201 17.20 -8.97 -6.95
CA VAL A 201 16.49 -7.70 -6.72
C VAL A 201 16.52 -7.32 -5.24
N ALA A 202 16.22 -8.26 -4.32
CA ALA A 202 16.25 -8.01 -2.88
C ALA A 202 17.62 -7.48 -2.40
N LYS A 203 18.73 -8.05 -2.88
CA LYS A 203 20.08 -7.55 -2.60
C LYS A 203 20.27 -6.11 -3.08
N ARG A 204 19.86 -5.79 -4.32
CA ARG A 204 19.93 -4.42 -4.85
C ARG A 204 19.09 -3.42 -4.03
N LEU A 205 18.03 -3.90 -3.39
CA LEU A 205 17.17 -3.10 -2.51
C LEU A 205 17.71 -2.96 -1.09
N GLY A 206 18.81 -3.63 -0.72
CA GLY A 206 19.45 -3.50 0.59
C GLY A 206 19.41 -4.76 1.46
N ALA A 207 18.99 -5.91 0.93
CA ALA A 207 19.11 -7.17 1.67
C ALA A 207 20.58 -7.56 1.88
N THR A 208 21.01 -7.71 3.13
CA THR A 208 22.35 -8.18 3.50
C THR A 208 22.55 -9.64 3.12
N TYR A 209 21.53 -10.47 3.39
CA TYR A 209 21.53 -11.90 3.11
C TYR A 209 20.25 -12.32 2.39
N THR A 210 20.34 -13.44 1.67
CA THR A 210 19.20 -14.01 0.95
C THR A 210 19.12 -15.51 1.09
N ILE A 211 17.91 -16.07 1.20
CA ILE A 211 17.69 -17.52 1.30
C ILE A 211 16.66 -17.96 0.25
N ASN A 212 17.07 -18.87 -0.63
CA ASN A 212 16.13 -19.55 -1.51
C ASN A 212 15.52 -20.77 -0.79
N TYR A 213 14.28 -20.66 -0.35
CA TYR A 213 13.63 -21.71 0.45
C TYR A 213 13.26 -22.96 -0.36
N THR A 214 13.28 -22.90 -1.70
CA THR A 214 13.09 -24.11 -2.53
C THR A 214 14.38 -24.91 -2.67
N LYS A 215 15.54 -24.23 -2.70
CA LYS A 215 16.86 -24.87 -2.69
C LYS A 215 17.28 -25.34 -1.30
N TYR A 216 16.83 -24.64 -0.27
CA TYR A 216 17.07 -24.98 1.13
C TYR A 216 15.73 -25.14 1.86
N PRO A 217 15.06 -26.31 1.77
CA PRO A 217 13.77 -26.53 2.44
C PRO A 217 13.82 -26.31 3.96
N LYS A 218 14.96 -26.60 4.57
CA LYS A 218 15.28 -26.28 5.98
C LYS A 218 15.84 -24.86 6.11
N TRP A 219 15.19 -23.89 5.50
CA TRP A 219 15.69 -22.50 5.43
C TRP A 219 15.84 -21.86 6.81
N SER A 220 15.07 -22.30 7.81
CA SER A 220 15.18 -21.85 9.19
C SER A 220 16.53 -22.21 9.83
N GLU A 221 17.06 -23.41 9.56
CA GLU A 221 18.43 -23.78 9.97
C GLU A 221 19.47 -22.87 9.32
N ARG A 222 19.26 -22.54 8.03
CA ARG A 222 20.12 -21.61 7.30
C ARG A 222 20.06 -20.19 7.89
N PHE A 223 18.88 -19.72 8.29
CA PHE A 223 18.69 -18.45 8.98
C PHE A 223 19.49 -18.40 10.29
N TRP A 224 19.36 -19.40 11.15
CA TRP A 224 20.11 -19.45 12.42
C TRP A 224 21.63 -19.47 12.21
N ASN A 225 22.10 -20.20 11.20
CA ASN A 225 23.52 -20.21 10.84
C ASN A 225 24.03 -18.84 10.38
N LEU A 226 23.19 -18.01 9.74
CA LEU A 226 23.58 -16.65 9.35
C LEU A 226 23.69 -15.72 10.57
N LEU A 227 22.76 -15.85 11.52
CA LEU A 227 22.81 -15.07 12.77
C LEU A 227 24.07 -15.39 13.59
N ALA A 228 24.52 -16.64 13.58
CA ALA A 228 25.72 -17.07 14.29
C ALA A 228 27.05 -16.57 13.68
N ILE A 229 27.03 -15.94 12.50
CA ILE A 229 28.25 -15.40 11.85
C ILE A 229 28.57 -13.97 12.34
N GLU A 230 27.57 -13.22 12.80
CA GLU A 230 27.73 -11.81 13.19
C GLU A 230 27.64 -11.57 14.71
N VAL A 231 27.34 -12.59 15.51
CA VAL A 231 27.32 -12.57 16.99
C VAL A 231 28.52 -13.33 17.53
#